data_AF-A0A848ZHM9-F1
#
_entry.id   AF-A0A848ZHM9-F1
#
_cell.length_a   1.000
_cell.length_b   1.000
_cell.length_c   1.000
_cell.angle_alpha   90.00
_cell.angle_beta   90.00
_cell.angle_gamma   90.00
#
_symmetry.space_group_name_H-M   'P 1'
#
loop_
_entity.id
_entity.type
_entity.pdbx_description
1 polymer ?
#
loop_
_entity_poly.entity_id
_entity_poly.type
_entity_poly.pdbx_seq_one_letter_code
_entity_poly.pdbx_strand_id
1 'polypeptide(L)' 'MKAFDCQMCGTCCYGDGGIFVIGDEIERIAKFLKITSACFIKQHCHERNGRLYIKTGSNKYCIFYDKEKR' A
#
# COMPACT_ATOMS: atom_id res chain seq x y z
N MET A 1 -12.03 10.76 16.26
CA MET A 1 -10.60 11.08 16.01
C MET A 1 -10.15 10.20 14.84
N LYS A 2 -9.88 10.75 13.65
CA LYS A 2 -9.35 9.94 12.53
C LYS A 2 -7.83 9.88 12.68
N ALA A 3 -7.29 8.67 12.86
CA ALA A 3 -5.86 8.46 13.09
C ALA A 3 -4.99 8.86 11.88
N PHE A 4 -5.57 8.84 10.68
CA PHE A 4 -4.95 9.31 9.44
C PHE A 4 -6.01 9.33 8.33
N ASP A 5 -5.97 10.33 7.45
CA ASP A 5 -6.86 10.42 6.28
C ASP A 5 -5.99 10.78 5.06
N CYS A 6 -5.95 9.90 4.07
CA CYS A 6 -5.09 10.07 2.90
C CYS A 6 -5.62 11.21 2.02
N GLN A 7 -4.94 12.36 2.04
CA GLN A 7 -5.27 13.51 1.19
C GLN A 7 -4.78 13.37 -0.26
N MET A 8 -4.29 12.20 -0.65
CA MET A 8 -3.66 11.94 -1.96
C MET A 8 -2.53 12.94 -2.29
N CYS A 9 -1.92 13.54 -1.27
CA CYS A 9 -0.92 14.59 -1.43
C CYS A 9 0.46 14.04 -1.89
N GLY A 10 0.72 12.76 -1.65
CA GLY A 10 1.98 12.06 -1.97
C GLY A 10 3.08 12.25 -0.93
N THR A 11 2.96 13.20 -0.01
CA THR A 11 3.98 13.52 1.00
C THR A 11 4.18 12.38 2.00
N CYS A 12 3.10 11.74 2.45
CA CYS A 12 3.16 10.57 3.35
C CYS A 12 3.59 9.28 2.64
N CYS A 13 3.56 9.26 1.30
CA CYS A 13 3.94 8.10 0.49
C CYS A 13 5.45 8.07 0.20
N TYR A 14 6.17 9.15 0.49
CA TYR A 14 7.61 9.28 0.27
C TYR A 14 8.39 8.75 1.49
N GLY A 15 9.20 7.71 1.32
CA GLY A 15 10.06 7.16 2.37
C GLY A 15 9.99 5.64 2.51
N ASP A 16 10.18 5.15 3.74
CA ASP A 16 10.02 3.73 4.08
C ASP A 16 8.53 3.48 4.31
N GLY A 17 7.83 3.01 3.26
CA GLY A 17 6.37 2.94 3.20
C GLY A 17 5.71 2.49 4.50
N GLY A 18 5.03 3.43 5.18
CA GLY A 18 4.37 3.20 6.47
C GLY A 18 2.95 2.64 6.38
N ILE A 19 2.48 2.33 5.17
CA ILE A 19 1.13 1.81 4.93
C ILE A 19 1.17 0.30 5.18
N PHE A 20 0.82 -0.09 6.40
CA PHE A 20 0.54 -1.49 6.69
C PHE A 20 -0.91 -1.80 6.34
N VAL A 21 -1.15 -3.05 5.95
CA VAL A 21 -2.46 -3.58 5.63
C VAL A 21 -2.71 -4.82 6.47
N ILE A 22 -3.94 -5.00 6.90
CA ILE A 22 -4.40 -6.21 7.62
C ILE A 22 -5.21 -7.12 6.70
N GLY A 23 -5.46 -8.36 7.12
CA GLY A 23 -6.12 -9.39 6.29
C GLY A 23 -7.39 -8.92 5.57
N ASP A 24 -8.30 -8.27 6.29
CA ASP A 24 -9.55 -7.72 5.74
C ASP A 24 -9.32 -6.62 4.70
N GLU A 25 -8.28 -5.79 4.87
CA GLU A 25 -7.90 -4.79 3.86
C GLU A 25 -7.28 -5.44 2.62
N ILE A 26 -6.46 -6.46 2.81
CA ILE A 26 -5.83 -7.21 1.71
C ILE A 26 -6.91 -7.80 0.80
N GLU A 27 -7.96 -8.40 1.36
CA GLU A 27 -9.07 -8.95 0.58
C GLU A 27 -9.82 -7.86 -0.19
N ARG A 28 -10.12 -6.73 0.45
CA ARG A 28 -10.78 -5.59 -0.21
C ARG A 28 -9.93 -5.03 -1.36
N ILE A 29 -8.64 -4.81 -1.13
CA ILE A 29 -7.72 -4.26 -2.13
C ILE A 29 -7.49 -5.26 -3.26
N ALA A 30 -7.30 -6.54 -2.95
CA ALA A 30 -7.14 -7.58 -3.95
C ALA A 30 -8.38 -7.70 -4.84
N LYS A 31 -9.58 -7.64 -4.26
CA LYS A 31 -10.85 -7.61 -5.00
C LYS A 31 -10.97 -6.37 -5.88
N PHE A 32 -10.58 -5.19 -5.39
CA PHE A 32 -10.56 -3.96 -6.18
C PHE A 32 -9.60 -4.06 -7.38
N LEU A 33 -8.41 -4.64 -7.17
CA LEU A 33 -7.40 -4.90 -8.19
C LEU A 33 -7.71 -6.11 -9.09
N LYS A 34 -8.79 -6.85 -8.79
CA LYS A 34 -9.18 -8.10 -9.48
C LYS A 34 -8.08 -9.17 -9.48
N ILE A 35 -7.32 -9.25 -8.40
CA ILE A 35 -6.29 -10.28 -8.17
C ILE A 35 -6.61 -11.07 -6.89
N THR A 36 -5.90 -12.17 -6.66
CA THR A 36 -6.02 -12.92 -5.39
C THR A 36 -5.23 -12.24 -4.27
N SER A 37 -5.68 -12.40 -3.02
CA SER A 37 -5.00 -11.90 -1.82
C SER A 37 -3.54 -12.36 -1.75
N ALA A 38 -3.28 -13.64 -2.07
CA ALA A 38 -1.92 -14.18 -2.14
C ALA A 38 -1.04 -13.47 -3.19
N CYS A 39 -1.62 -13.16 -4.36
CA CYS A 39 -0.91 -12.43 -5.41
C CYS A 39 -0.59 -11.00 -4.97
N PHE A 40 -1.56 -10.33 -4.35
CA PHE A 40 -1.38 -9.00 -3.77
C PHE A 40 -0.25 -8.99 -2.73
N ILE A 41 -0.26 -9.92 -1.78
CA ILE A 41 0.78 -9.99 -0.74
C ILE A 41 2.16 -10.20 -1.39
N LYS A 42 2.28 -11.12 -2.35
CA LYS A 42 3.56 -11.45 -2.98
C LYS A 42 4.11 -10.32 -3.85
N GLN A 43 3.26 -9.69 -4.67
CA GLN A 43 3.68 -8.68 -5.64
C GLN A 43 3.77 -7.28 -5.00
N HIS A 44 2.83 -6.95 -4.12
CA HIS A 44 2.60 -5.58 -3.66
C HIS A 44 2.89 -5.36 -2.17
N CYS A 45 3.05 -6.42 -1.37
CA CYS A 45 3.40 -6.30 0.04
C CYS A 45 4.74 -6.93 0.37
N HIS A 46 5.27 -6.56 1.53
CA HIS A 46 6.39 -7.19 2.20
C HIS A 46 6.06 -7.34 3.68
N GLU A 47 6.47 -8.44 4.29
CA GLU A 47 6.28 -8.66 5.72
C GLU A 47 7.45 -8.03 6.50
N ARG A 48 7.13 -7.29 7.56
CA ARG A 48 8.10 -6.72 8.49
C ARG A 48 7.53 -6.74 9.90
N ASN A 49 8.25 -7.33 10.86
CA ASN A 49 7.80 -7.45 12.26
C ASN A 49 6.39 -8.07 12.41
N GLY A 50 6.05 -9.08 11.59
CA GLY A 50 4.73 -9.72 11.62
C GLY A 50 3.58 -8.87 11.09
N ARG A 51 3.88 -7.76 10.40
CA ARG A 51 2.89 -6.91 9.72
C ARG A 51 3.20 -6.83 8.23
N LEU A 52 2.15 -6.77 7.42
CA LEU A 52 2.28 -6.63 5.97
C LEU A 52 2.27 -5.15 5.59
N TYR A 53 3.33 -4.71 4.92
CA TYR A 53 3.51 -3.35 4.45
C TYR A 53 3.48 -3.30 2.93
N ILE A 54 2.87 -2.27 2.37
CA ILE A 54 2.90 -2.05 0.92
C ILE A 54 4.34 -1.73 0.50
N LYS A 55 4.80 -2.36 -0.58
CA LYS A 55 6.13 -2.14 -1.14
C LYS A 55 6.25 -0.70 -1.66
N THR A 56 7.42 -0.13 -1.45
CA THR A 56 7.83 1.12 -2.06
C THR A 56 8.54 0.82 -3.38
N GLY A 57 8.20 1.54 -4.46
CA GLY A 57 8.93 1.45 -5.71
C GLY A 57 10.30 2.12 -5.63
N SER A 58 11.12 1.96 -6.67
CA SER A 58 12.48 2.51 -6.75
C SER A 58 12.56 4.03 -6.56
N ASN A 59 11.44 4.72 -6.77
CA ASN A 59 11.33 6.17 -6.61
C ASN A 59 11.09 6.61 -5.15
N LYS A 60 11.16 5.69 -4.17
CA LYS A 60 10.77 5.91 -2.76
C LYS A 60 9.30 6.30 -2.56
N TYR A 61 8.47 6.11 -3.58
CA TYR A 61 7.03 6.28 -3.51
C TYR A 61 6.32 4.93 -3.47
N CYS A 62 5.16 4.87 -2.82
CA CYS A 62 4.28 3.71 -2.85
C CYS A 62 4.08 3.23 -4.31
N ILE A 63 4.08 1.91 -4.54
CA ILE A 63 3.85 1.34 -5.88
C ILE A 63 2.49 1.71 -6.52
N PHE A 64 1.53 2.19 -5.73
CA PHE A 64 0.22 2.65 -6.18
C PHE A 64 0.16 4.17 -6.39
N TYR A 65 1.26 4.89 -6.15
CA TYR A 65 1.34 6.32 -6.39
C TYR A 65 1.52 6.57 -7.88
N ASP A 66 0.46 7.01 -8.52
CA ASP A 66 0.47 7.42 -9.92
C ASP A 66 0.65 8.94 -9.99
N LYS A 67 1.80 9.38 -10.55
CA LYS A 67 2.14 10.80 -10.67
C LYS A 67 1.33 11.50 -11.79
N GLU A 68 0.75 10.73 -12.71
CA GLU A 68 0.05 11.22 -13.90
C GLU A 68 -1.41 11.60 -13.62
N LYS A 69 -2.01 11.06 -12.55
CA LYS A 69 -3.37 11.43 -12.10
C LYS A 69 -3.46 12.69 -11.22
N ARG A 70 -2.47 13.58 -11.26
CA ARG A 70 -2.47 14.83 -10.45
C ARG A 70 -3.00 16.02 -11.22
#